data_AF-A0A496XIX3-F1
#
_entry.id   AF-A0A496XIX3-F1
#
_cell.length_a   1.000
_cell.length_b   1.000
_cell.length_c   1.000
_cell.angle_alpha   90.00
_cell.angle_beta   90.00
_cell.angle_gamma   90.00
#
_symmetry.space_group_name_H-M   'P 1'
#
loop_
_entity.id
_entity.type
_entity.pdbx_description
1 polymer ?
#
loop_
_entity_poly.entity_id
_entity_poly.type
_entity_poly.pdbx_seq_one_letter_code
_entity_poly.pdbx_strand_id
1 'polypeptide(L)'
;MPFDDIIKDSSVWRDNYSFQEHGQLDTTIRIGIVRAVNFNKIDQEAKYIVEVQSESDRFVVSCKLMTRLGGVYNSEEYTLQTYKFDKTNDRIGKFDTKAGDMVLVTFLNGDPREGVILGGISHTARKAKFDPADGPQHFVSTNGIEQEINKEGEYILTFRGQPTNAKVLTDKPNDKPIPEAEYDDEVGTTFMKFDLDGGWTVSDNATENPQSIHVDKVSGTITITSGAVVLSIAKEGEAVSLTSKTLNINATDSVDIKTKEWSVEASETAKMKSPKIAIGGDGTELLDQIVQLIDALGSQTIITPVGPASPVMASPQWAKVEKIKSAITGIKGSL
;
A
#
# COMPACT_ATOMS: atom_id res chain seq x y z
N MET A 1 -67.97 -12.14 14.17
CA MET A 1 -67.07 -13.30 14.21
C MET A 1 -65.82 -12.86 14.95
N PRO A 2 -65.54 -13.40 16.14
CA PRO A 2 -64.28 -13.16 16.84
C PRO A 2 -63.20 -14.09 16.28
N PHE A 3 -61.96 -13.61 16.26
CA PHE A 3 -60.77 -14.37 15.90
C PHE A 3 -60.39 -15.27 17.08
N ASP A 4 -61.07 -16.40 17.23
CA ASP A 4 -60.61 -17.52 18.05
C ASP A 4 -59.64 -18.34 17.22
N ASP A 5 -58.34 -18.02 17.32
CA ASP A 5 -57.21 -18.95 17.25
C ASP A 5 -55.90 -18.17 17.07
N ILE A 6 -55.46 -17.51 18.13
CA ILE A 6 -54.03 -17.30 18.33
C ILE A 6 -53.54 -18.55 19.05
N ILE A 7 -52.83 -19.42 18.33
CA ILE A 7 -52.07 -20.52 18.92
C ILE A 7 -51.01 -19.87 19.83
N LYS A 8 -51.31 -19.82 21.13
CA LYS A 8 -50.35 -19.52 22.18
C LYS A 8 -49.58 -20.81 22.45
N ASP A 9 -48.51 -21.05 21.70
CA ASP A 9 -47.49 -22.00 22.14
C ASP A 9 -46.72 -21.36 23.29
N SER A 10 -47.33 -21.37 24.48
CA SER A 10 -46.73 -20.89 25.72
C SER A 10 -46.44 -22.07 26.63
N SER A 11 -45.64 -23.02 26.17
CA SER A 11 -44.98 -23.99 27.07
C SER A 11 -44.06 -23.32 28.12
N VAL A 12 -43.82 -22.01 27.98
CA VAL A 12 -43.08 -21.16 28.93
C VAL A 12 -43.98 -20.47 29.97
N TRP A 13 -45.24 -20.17 29.66
CA TRP A 13 -46.16 -19.43 30.54
C TRP A 13 -47.32 -20.31 30.96
N ARG A 14 -47.22 -20.88 32.16
CA ARG A 14 -48.12 -21.95 32.63
C ARG A 14 -49.46 -21.43 33.19
N ASP A 15 -49.54 -20.17 33.63
CA ASP A 15 -50.78 -19.56 34.12
C ASP A 15 -50.74 -18.00 34.09
N ASN A 16 -51.90 -17.38 34.34
CA ASN A 16 -52.05 -15.91 34.40
C ASN A 16 -51.24 -15.26 35.55
N TYR A 17 -50.90 -16.02 36.59
CA TYR A 17 -50.09 -15.53 37.71
C TYR A 17 -48.62 -15.37 37.28
N SER A 18 -48.08 -16.38 36.59
CA SER A 18 -46.74 -16.38 35.99
C SER A 18 -46.57 -15.23 34.98
N PHE A 19 -47.63 -14.93 34.20
CA PHE A 19 -47.66 -13.81 33.27
C PHE A 19 -47.68 -12.45 33.98
N GLN A 20 -48.40 -12.31 35.10
CA GLN A 20 -48.40 -11.09 35.91
C GLN A 20 -47.08 -10.87 36.66
N GLU A 21 -46.45 -11.92 37.18
CA GLU A 21 -45.10 -11.84 37.76
C GLU A 21 -44.06 -11.45 36.70
N HIS A 22 -44.18 -11.95 35.47
CA HIS A 22 -43.32 -11.52 34.37
C HIS A 22 -43.56 -10.08 33.91
N GLY A 23 -44.79 -9.58 33.99
CA GLY A 23 -45.08 -8.16 33.76
C GLY A 23 -44.45 -7.21 34.79
N GLN A 24 -43.95 -7.74 35.92
CA GLN A 24 -43.20 -7.00 36.94
C GLN A 24 -41.68 -7.14 36.77
N LEU A 25 -41.21 -8.03 35.89
CA LEU A 25 -39.79 -8.23 35.63
C LEU A 25 -39.30 -7.16 34.66
N ASP A 26 -38.17 -6.58 35.01
CA ASP A 26 -37.57 -5.49 34.24
C ASP A 26 -36.92 -6.03 32.96
N THR A 27 -37.70 -6.10 31.89
CA THR A 27 -37.23 -6.50 30.55
C THR A 27 -36.64 -5.33 29.76
N THR A 28 -36.16 -4.28 30.44
CA THR A 28 -35.63 -3.10 29.76
C THR A 28 -34.27 -3.37 29.14
N ILE A 29 -34.05 -2.77 27.97
CA ILE A 29 -32.73 -2.68 27.34
C ILE A 29 -32.00 -1.52 28.01
N ARG A 30 -30.77 -1.78 28.46
CA ARG A 30 -29.93 -0.82 29.17
C ARG A 30 -28.60 -0.62 28.47
N ILE A 31 -27.97 0.51 28.74
CA ILE A 31 -26.61 0.81 28.27
C ILE A 31 -25.62 0.39 29.35
N GLY A 32 -24.56 -0.29 28.95
CA GLY A 32 -23.48 -0.69 29.84
C GLY A 32 -22.09 -0.45 29.26
N ILE A 33 -21.10 -0.48 30.14
CA ILE A 33 -19.67 -0.41 29.81
C ILE A 33 -19.02 -1.71 30.29
N VAL A 34 -18.31 -2.40 29.40
CA VAL A 34 -17.56 -3.60 29.80
C VAL A 34 -16.41 -3.22 30.71
N ARG A 35 -16.38 -3.75 31.94
CA ARG A 35 -15.30 -3.50 32.90
C ARG A 35 -14.13 -4.46 32.76
N ALA A 36 -14.44 -5.73 32.52
CA ALA A 36 -13.45 -6.78 32.42
C ALA A 36 -13.99 -7.92 31.57
N VAL A 37 -13.08 -8.68 30.94
CA VAL A 37 -13.45 -9.88 30.21
C VAL A 37 -12.60 -11.07 30.63
N ASN A 38 -13.27 -12.16 31.00
CA ASN A 38 -12.66 -13.38 31.50
C ASN A 38 -12.93 -14.53 30.54
N PHE A 39 -11.87 -15.11 29.96
CA PHE A 39 -12.01 -16.32 29.17
C PHE A 39 -12.06 -17.55 30.07
N ASN A 40 -13.19 -18.26 30.08
CA ASN A 40 -13.30 -19.51 30.81
C ASN A 40 -12.68 -20.65 29.98
N LYS A 41 -11.53 -21.17 30.43
CA LYS A 41 -10.82 -22.26 29.74
C LYS A 41 -11.60 -23.58 29.70
N ILE A 42 -12.54 -23.78 30.63
CA ILE A 42 -13.35 -25.01 30.72
C ILE A 42 -14.48 -24.93 29.70
N ASP A 43 -15.21 -23.82 29.68
CA ASP A 43 -16.37 -23.65 28.79
C ASP A 43 -15.99 -23.17 27.39
N GLN A 44 -14.73 -22.76 27.18
CA GLN A 44 -14.24 -22.11 25.96
C GLN A 44 -15.04 -20.85 25.58
N GLU A 45 -15.65 -20.20 26.56
CA GLU A 45 -16.50 -19.02 26.39
C GLU A 45 -15.93 -17.81 27.14
N ALA A 46 -16.07 -16.64 26.53
CA ALA A 46 -15.80 -15.36 27.18
C ALA A 46 -16.98 -14.97 28.08
N LYS A 47 -16.69 -14.64 29.34
CA LYS A 47 -17.62 -14.03 30.28
C LYS A 47 -17.29 -12.56 30.43
N TYR A 48 -18.29 -11.71 30.19
CA TYR A 48 -18.14 -10.26 30.23
C TYR A 48 -18.67 -9.74 31.56
N ILE A 49 -17.91 -8.87 32.22
CA ILE A 49 -18.37 -8.16 33.42
C ILE A 49 -18.75 -6.75 32.98
N VAL A 50 -20.03 -6.40 33.04
CA VAL A 50 -20.57 -5.15 32.49
C VAL A 50 -21.14 -4.29 33.62
N GLU A 51 -20.70 -3.04 33.71
CA GLU A 51 -21.35 -2.01 34.52
C GLU A 51 -22.53 -1.47 33.73
N VAL A 52 -23.74 -1.74 34.20
CA VAL A 52 -24.98 -1.29 33.57
C VAL A 52 -25.50 -0.09 34.36
N GLN A 53 -25.86 0.97 33.65
CA GLN A 53 -26.52 2.12 34.25
C GLN A 53 -28.04 1.89 34.28
N SER A 54 -28.63 2.04 35.45
CA SER A 54 -30.08 2.00 35.65
C SER A 54 -30.52 3.22 36.43
N GLU A 55 -31.26 4.11 35.76
CA GLU A 55 -31.72 5.36 36.35
C GLU A 55 -30.51 6.15 36.93
N SER A 56 -30.44 6.29 38.25
CA SER A 56 -29.36 6.95 39.00
C SER A 56 -28.35 6.00 39.67
N ASP A 57 -28.50 4.69 39.51
CA ASP A 57 -27.61 3.68 40.11
C ASP A 57 -26.82 2.91 39.04
N ARG A 58 -25.70 2.30 39.47
CA ARG A 58 -24.83 1.49 38.63
C ARG A 58 -24.57 0.16 39.30
N PHE A 59 -24.88 -0.93 38.60
CA PHE A 59 -24.63 -2.28 39.09
C PHE A 59 -23.80 -3.07 38.08
N VAL A 60 -23.12 -4.09 38.58
CA VAL A 60 -22.22 -4.93 37.79
C VAL A 60 -22.90 -6.28 37.58
N VAL A 61 -23.03 -6.69 36.33
CA VAL A 61 -23.64 -7.97 35.95
C VAL A 61 -22.69 -8.78 35.07
N SER A 62 -22.74 -10.11 35.20
CA SER A 62 -22.10 -11.02 34.26
C SER A 62 -22.97 -11.13 33.02
N CYS A 63 -22.41 -10.82 31.85
CA CYS A 63 -23.08 -10.91 30.57
C CYS A 63 -22.44 -11.95 29.65
N LYS A 64 -23.25 -12.43 28.70
CA LYS A 64 -22.80 -13.15 27.50
C LYS A 64 -23.02 -12.28 26.27
N LEU A 65 -22.12 -12.38 25.29
CA LEU A 65 -22.27 -11.67 24.02
C LEU A 65 -23.24 -12.42 23.10
N MET A 66 -24.33 -11.76 22.71
CA MET A 66 -25.25 -12.26 21.70
C MET A 66 -24.86 -11.72 20.34
N THR A 67 -23.77 -12.24 19.78
CA THR A 67 -23.58 -12.17 18.33
C THR A 67 -22.87 -13.42 17.79
N ARG A 68 -23.49 -14.01 16.76
CA ARG A 68 -22.78 -14.59 15.63
C ARG A 68 -23.32 -13.88 14.38
N LEU A 69 -22.77 -12.71 14.08
CA LEU A 69 -22.76 -12.20 12.72
C LEU A 69 -21.35 -12.45 12.19
N GLY A 70 -21.25 -13.39 11.25
CA GLY A 70 -19.99 -13.94 10.74
C GLY A 70 -20.21 -15.39 10.30
N GLY A 71 -20.68 -15.58 9.07
CA GLY A 71 -20.60 -16.88 8.42
C GLY A 71 -19.15 -17.23 8.09
N VAL A 72 -18.88 -18.50 7.78
CA VAL A 72 -17.56 -19.11 7.48
C VAL A 72 -16.69 -18.34 6.48
N TYR A 73 -17.26 -17.39 5.73
CA TYR A 73 -16.59 -16.68 4.63
C TYR A 73 -16.19 -15.23 4.90
N ASN A 74 -16.68 -14.61 5.97
CA ASN A 74 -16.32 -13.22 6.31
C ASN A 74 -15.82 -13.16 7.76
N SER A 75 -14.50 -13.05 7.93
CA SER A 75 -13.86 -12.81 9.23
C SER A 75 -12.73 -11.79 9.08
N GLU A 76 -12.77 -10.74 9.88
CA GLU A 76 -11.71 -9.74 10.03
C GLU A 76 -11.15 -9.88 11.46
N GLU A 77 -10.02 -10.54 11.61
CA GLU A 77 -9.44 -10.81 12.92
C GLU A 77 -8.43 -9.72 13.29
N TYR A 78 -8.74 -8.91 14.30
CA TYR A 78 -7.78 -7.98 14.90
C TYR A 78 -7.88 -8.00 16.43
N THR A 79 -6.77 -7.69 17.09
CA THR A 79 -6.71 -7.48 18.55
C THR A 79 -6.56 -5.98 18.79
N LEU A 80 -7.60 -5.34 19.31
CA LEU A 80 -7.58 -3.92 19.66
C LEU A 80 -6.76 -3.69 20.93
N GLN A 81 -6.14 -2.51 21.01
CA GLN A 81 -5.57 -2.00 22.25
C GLN A 81 -6.72 -1.66 23.22
N THR A 82 -6.71 -2.27 24.40
CA THR A 82 -7.74 -2.06 25.43
C THR A 82 -7.33 -0.92 26.37
N TYR A 83 -8.30 -0.21 26.96
CA TYR A 83 -8.01 0.64 28.11
C TYR A 83 -7.88 -0.22 29.37
N LYS A 84 -7.16 0.26 30.40
CA LYS A 84 -6.96 -0.49 31.65
C LYS A 84 -8.02 -0.13 32.69
N PHE A 85 -8.91 -1.07 33.02
CA PHE A 85 -9.74 -0.96 34.23
C PHE A 85 -9.07 -1.60 35.45
N ASP A 86 -8.19 -2.59 35.24
CA ASP A 86 -7.35 -3.25 36.25
C ASP A 86 -5.95 -3.64 35.68
N LYS A 87 -5.01 -4.06 36.54
CA LYS A 87 -3.59 -4.32 36.20
C LYS A 87 -3.32 -5.51 35.23
N THR A 88 -4.33 -6.18 34.72
CA THR A 88 -4.20 -7.40 33.89
C THR A 88 -4.72 -7.18 32.47
N ASN A 89 -3.96 -7.63 31.45
CA ASN A 89 -4.36 -7.58 30.04
C ASN A 89 -5.56 -8.51 29.76
N ASP A 90 -6.54 -8.04 28.99
CA ASP A 90 -7.66 -8.86 28.51
C ASP A 90 -7.15 -10.01 27.63
N ARG A 91 -7.61 -11.24 27.89
CA ARG A 91 -7.08 -12.49 27.28
C ARG A 91 -7.96 -13.08 26.18
N ILE A 92 -8.78 -12.29 25.50
CA ILE A 92 -9.67 -12.78 24.44
C ILE A 92 -9.17 -12.36 23.06
N GLY A 93 -9.15 -13.31 22.13
CA GLY A 93 -8.96 -13.05 20.70
C GLY A 93 -10.29 -13.03 19.93
N LYS A 94 -10.28 -12.36 18.77
CA LYS A 94 -11.41 -12.14 17.82
C LYS A 94 -12.42 -11.07 18.29
N PHE A 95 -13.37 -10.74 17.39
CA PHE A 95 -14.46 -9.72 17.41
C PHE A 95 -15.28 -9.53 18.70
N ASP A 96 -14.82 -10.08 19.81
CA ASP A 96 -15.38 -9.93 21.13
C ASP A 96 -15.19 -8.51 21.65
N THR A 97 -16.24 -8.03 22.31
CA THR A 97 -16.25 -6.80 23.08
C THR A 97 -15.08 -6.76 24.07
N LYS A 98 -14.36 -5.64 24.13
CA LYS A 98 -13.22 -5.42 25.05
C LYS A 98 -13.63 -4.51 26.21
N ALA A 99 -12.75 -4.40 27.21
CA ALA A 99 -12.93 -3.42 28.27
C ALA A 99 -13.21 -2.01 27.68
N GLY A 100 -14.42 -1.54 28.02
CA GLY A 100 -15.24 -0.40 27.61
C GLY A 100 -15.33 0.04 26.19
N ASP A 101 -15.60 -0.95 25.38
CA ASP A 101 -16.71 -0.75 24.46
C ASP A 101 -18.00 -0.41 25.24
N MET A 102 -18.78 0.54 24.69
CA MET A 102 -20.15 0.78 25.13
C MET A 102 -21.06 -0.25 24.45
N VAL A 103 -21.96 -0.85 25.22
CA VAL A 103 -22.82 -1.95 24.77
C VAL A 103 -24.27 -1.77 25.17
N LEU A 104 -25.16 -2.38 24.40
CA LEU A 104 -26.56 -2.59 24.79
C LEU A 104 -26.67 -3.94 25.51
N VAL A 105 -27.25 -3.93 26.70
CA VAL A 105 -27.47 -5.10 27.54
C VAL A 105 -28.96 -5.30 27.75
N THR A 106 -29.45 -6.52 27.64
CA THR A 106 -30.79 -6.93 28.06
C THR A 106 -30.70 -8.02 29.10
N PHE A 107 -31.73 -8.16 29.93
CA PHE A 107 -31.86 -9.27 30.88
C PHE A 107 -32.87 -10.29 30.34
N LEU A 108 -32.48 -11.57 30.32
CA LEU A 108 -33.41 -12.62 29.95
C LEU A 108 -34.46 -12.78 31.05
N ASN A 109 -35.73 -12.65 30.69
CA ASN A 109 -36.86 -12.70 31.64
C ASN A 109 -36.72 -11.70 32.80
N GLY A 110 -36.03 -10.57 32.61
CA GLY A 110 -35.78 -9.57 33.64
C GLY A 110 -35.01 -10.05 34.87
N ASP A 111 -34.27 -11.17 34.76
CA ASP A 111 -33.37 -11.64 35.82
C ASP A 111 -32.03 -10.87 35.76
N PRO A 112 -31.70 -10.04 36.77
CA PRO A 112 -30.47 -9.25 36.75
C PRO A 112 -29.20 -10.08 36.98
N ARG A 113 -29.31 -11.39 37.25
CA ARG A 113 -28.16 -12.26 37.52
C ARG A 113 -27.35 -12.61 36.27
N GLU A 114 -27.98 -12.61 35.10
CA GLU A 114 -27.30 -12.91 33.83
C GLU A 114 -27.83 -12.00 32.71
N GLY A 115 -26.95 -11.10 32.24
CA GLY A 115 -27.24 -10.20 31.13
C GLY A 115 -26.83 -10.76 29.78
N VAL A 116 -27.38 -10.19 28.71
CA VAL A 116 -27.05 -10.52 27.33
C VAL A 116 -26.68 -9.23 26.59
N ILE A 117 -25.47 -9.15 26.06
CA ILE A 117 -25.02 -8.03 25.23
C ILE A 117 -25.64 -8.21 23.84
N LEU A 118 -26.48 -7.28 23.43
CA LEU A 118 -27.17 -7.28 22.13
C LEU A 118 -26.30 -6.74 20.99
N GLY A 119 -25.33 -5.89 21.32
CA GLY A 119 -24.44 -5.25 20.35
C GLY A 119 -23.67 -4.08 20.95
N GLY A 120 -22.68 -3.58 20.20
CA GLY A 120 -21.93 -2.37 20.54
C GLY A 120 -22.64 -1.10 20.08
N ILE A 121 -22.40 0.00 20.80
CA ILE A 121 -22.80 1.36 20.41
C ILE A 121 -21.58 2.28 20.38
N SER A 122 -21.65 3.35 19.58
CA SER A 122 -20.56 4.32 19.52
C SER A 122 -20.29 4.93 20.89
N HIS A 123 -19.02 4.92 21.31
CA HIS A 123 -18.62 5.50 22.58
C HIS A 123 -18.76 7.03 22.54
N THR A 124 -19.42 7.66 23.51
CA THR A 124 -19.68 9.13 23.52
C THR A 124 -18.41 9.98 23.49
N ALA A 125 -17.32 9.49 24.06
CA ALA A 125 -16.00 10.12 24.00
C ALA A 125 -15.31 10.03 22.61
N ARG A 126 -15.87 9.30 21.64
CA ARG A 126 -15.37 9.16 20.28
C ARG A 126 -16.38 9.74 19.29
N LYS A 127 -15.96 10.72 18.50
CA LYS A 127 -16.77 11.23 17.40
C LYS A 127 -16.79 10.21 16.27
N ALA A 128 -17.95 10.07 15.62
CA ALA A 128 -18.05 9.30 14.38
C ALA A 128 -17.16 9.97 13.32
N LYS A 129 -16.35 9.18 12.61
CA LYS A 129 -15.49 9.67 11.53
C LYS A 129 -16.30 10.06 10.28
N PHE A 130 -17.41 9.37 10.05
CA PHE A 130 -18.22 9.49 8.84
C PHE A 130 -19.62 10.02 9.15
N ASP A 131 -20.17 10.77 8.20
CA ASP A 131 -21.58 11.16 8.20
C ASP A 131 -22.41 10.03 7.58
N PRO A 132 -23.44 9.49 8.27
CA PRO A 132 -24.32 8.48 7.71
C PRO A 132 -24.99 8.88 6.37
N ALA A 133 -25.10 10.18 6.08
CA ALA A 133 -25.67 10.68 4.83
C ALA A 133 -24.75 10.45 3.61
N ASP A 134 -23.44 10.28 3.82
CA ASP A 134 -22.45 10.09 2.76
C ASP A 134 -22.42 8.65 2.20
N GLY A 135 -23.29 7.77 2.72
CA GLY A 135 -23.44 6.40 2.24
C GLY A 135 -22.52 5.40 2.94
N PRO A 136 -22.38 4.18 2.37
CA PRO A 136 -21.58 3.12 2.98
C PRO A 136 -20.09 3.47 2.96
N GLN A 137 -19.51 3.63 4.15
CA GLN A 137 -18.08 3.87 4.35
C GLN A 137 -17.55 2.88 5.40
N HIS A 138 -16.26 2.59 5.36
CA HIS A 138 -15.62 1.69 6.29
C HIS A 138 -14.32 2.30 6.79
N PHE A 139 -14.09 2.24 8.11
CA PHE A 139 -12.83 2.68 8.70
C PHE A 139 -12.49 1.81 9.88
N VAL A 140 -11.26 1.29 9.86
CA VAL A 140 -10.66 0.58 10.97
C VAL A 140 -9.30 1.21 11.23
N SER A 141 -8.99 1.46 12.49
CA SER A 141 -7.65 1.88 12.91
C SER A 141 -7.22 1.01 14.08
N THR A 142 -6.09 0.34 13.92
CA THR A 142 -5.51 -0.55 14.92
C THR A 142 -4.00 -0.31 14.97
N ASN A 143 -3.52 0.21 16.10
CA ASN A 143 -2.10 0.38 16.38
C ASN A 143 -1.31 1.12 15.28
N GLY A 144 -1.93 2.15 14.68
CA GLY A 144 -1.33 2.95 13.61
C GLY A 144 -1.41 2.35 12.21
N ILE A 145 -2.07 1.20 12.05
CA ILE A 145 -2.57 0.75 10.76
C ILE A 145 -3.98 1.27 10.60
N GLU A 146 -4.25 2.00 9.53
CA GLU A 146 -5.57 2.49 9.17
C GLU A 146 -6.02 1.86 7.86
N GLN A 147 -7.23 1.34 7.83
CA GLN A 147 -7.88 0.85 6.63
C GLN A 147 -9.16 1.65 6.42
N GLU A 148 -9.35 2.20 5.22
CA GLU A 148 -10.45 3.07 4.87
C GLU A 148 -11.06 2.69 3.53
N ILE A 149 -12.39 2.69 3.47
CA ILE A 149 -13.18 2.77 2.24
C ILE A 149 -13.99 4.05 2.33
N ASN A 150 -13.67 5.03 1.47
CA ASN A 150 -14.33 6.34 1.48
C ASN A 150 -15.68 6.32 0.73
N LYS A 151 -16.36 7.47 0.66
CA LYS A 151 -17.69 7.58 0.04
C LYS A 151 -17.64 7.35 -1.48
N GLU A 152 -16.49 7.56 -2.10
CA GLU A 152 -16.23 7.27 -3.51
C GLU A 152 -15.91 5.79 -3.76
N GLY A 153 -15.73 4.98 -2.71
CA GLY A 153 -15.39 3.57 -2.81
C GLY A 153 -13.90 3.30 -2.98
N GLU A 154 -13.03 4.30 -2.81
CA GLU A 154 -11.58 4.13 -2.83
C GLU A 154 -11.13 3.38 -1.58
N TYR A 155 -10.22 2.42 -1.75
CA TYR A 155 -9.64 1.65 -0.65
C TYR A 155 -8.26 2.19 -0.32
N ILE A 156 -8.03 2.54 0.95
CA ILE A 156 -6.75 3.06 1.43
C ILE A 156 -6.30 2.26 2.66
N LEU A 157 -5.08 1.74 2.62
CA LEU A 157 -4.38 1.15 3.75
C LEU A 157 -3.17 2.02 4.09
N THR A 158 -3.12 2.56 5.30
CA THR A 158 -2.10 3.50 5.76
C THR A 158 -1.36 2.94 6.97
N PHE A 159 -0.03 2.98 6.94
CA PHE A 159 0.84 2.78 8.09
C PHE A 159 1.32 4.13 8.61
N ARG A 160 1.15 4.38 9.91
CA ARG A 160 1.58 5.61 10.60
C ARG A 160 2.57 5.36 11.76
N GLY A 161 2.95 4.11 12.00
CA GLY A 161 3.70 3.73 13.19
C GLY A 161 2.85 3.71 14.47
N GLN A 162 3.44 3.34 15.61
CA GLN A 162 2.69 3.33 16.87
C GLN A 162 2.42 4.76 17.37
N PRO A 163 1.22 5.04 17.92
CA PRO A 163 0.95 6.33 18.52
C PRO A 163 1.93 6.67 19.63
N THR A 164 2.56 7.84 19.58
CA THR A 164 3.50 8.32 20.60
C THR A 164 2.80 8.64 21.91
N ASN A 165 1.51 8.99 21.84
CA ASN A 165 0.64 9.28 22.97
C ASN A 165 -0.18 8.05 23.46
N ALA A 166 0.26 6.82 23.15
CA ALA A 166 -0.46 5.58 23.49
C ALA A 166 -0.89 5.45 24.97
N LYS A 167 -0.11 6.00 25.91
CA LYS A 167 -0.48 6.00 27.34
C LYS A 167 -1.78 6.77 27.60
N VAL A 168 -1.91 7.95 26.99
CA VAL A 168 -3.09 8.82 27.13
C VAL A 168 -4.30 8.22 26.40
N LEU A 169 -4.07 7.55 25.27
CA LEU A 169 -5.13 6.84 24.53
C LEU A 169 -5.74 5.67 25.32
N THR A 170 -5.04 5.16 26.34
CA THR A 170 -5.52 4.09 27.23
C THR A 170 -6.14 4.58 28.54
N ASP A 171 -6.19 5.89 28.75
CA ASP A 171 -6.78 6.47 29.95
C ASP A 171 -8.31 6.41 29.89
N LYS A 172 -8.94 6.23 31.07
CA LYS A 172 -10.40 6.27 31.18
C LYS A 172 -10.90 7.67 30.78
N PRO A 173 -11.93 7.77 29.90
CA PRO A 173 -12.52 9.06 29.56
C PRO A 173 -13.13 9.75 30.80
N ASN A 174 -12.65 10.94 31.15
CA ASN A 174 -13.15 11.77 32.25
C ASN A 174 -14.04 12.91 31.71
N ASP A 175 -15.14 12.56 31.04
CA ASP A 175 -16.11 13.50 30.42
C ASP A 175 -15.51 14.45 29.35
N LYS A 176 -14.30 14.16 28.88
CA LYS A 176 -13.64 14.84 27.77
C LYS A 176 -13.42 13.87 26.61
N PRO A 177 -13.45 14.35 25.34
CA PRO A 177 -13.05 13.52 24.21
C PRO A 177 -11.65 12.96 24.41
N ILE A 178 -11.44 11.70 24.03
CA ILE A 178 -10.09 11.13 23.96
C ILE A 178 -9.32 11.93 22.90
N PRO A 179 -8.07 12.36 23.16
CA PRO A 179 -7.27 13.06 22.16
C PRO A 179 -7.04 12.18 20.93
N GLU A 180 -6.76 12.81 19.79
CA GLU A 180 -6.38 12.07 18.58
C GLU A 180 -5.03 11.36 18.76
N ALA A 181 -4.81 10.29 18.01
CA ALA A 181 -3.52 9.61 18.01
C ALA A 181 -2.46 10.52 17.40
N GLU A 182 -1.36 10.71 18.13
CA GLU A 182 -0.17 11.43 17.66
C GLU A 182 0.87 10.42 17.18
N TYR A 183 1.58 10.72 16.10
CA TYR A 183 2.54 9.82 15.47
C TYR A 183 3.92 10.46 15.39
N ASP A 184 4.93 9.62 15.19
CA ASP A 184 6.32 10.07 15.05
C ASP A 184 6.59 10.47 13.60
N ASP A 185 6.88 11.76 13.39
CA ASP A 185 7.18 12.31 12.07
C ASP A 185 8.48 11.73 11.48
N GLU A 186 9.41 11.23 12.30
CA GLU A 186 10.65 10.58 11.83
C GLU A 186 10.39 9.18 11.25
N VAL A 187 9.38 8.48 11.76
CA VAL A 187 8.95 7.19 11.19
C VAL A 187 8.24 7.39 9.86
N GLY A 188 7.52 8.52 9.73
CA GLY A 188 6.78 8.87 8.53
C GLY A 188 5.52 8.02 8.34
N THR A 189 4.86 8.23 7.20
CA THR A 189 3.63 7.50 6.82
C THR A 189 3.90 6.72 5.55
N THR A 190 3.24 5.59 5.34
CA THR A 190 3.24 4.90 4.04
C THR A 190 1.83 4.45 3.75
N PHE A 191 1.39 4.48 2.50
CA PHE A 191 0.07 4.00 2.12
C PHE A 191 0.09 3.11 0.89
N MET A 192 -0.96 2.29 0.81
CA MET A 192 -1.42 1.61 -0.39
C MET A 192 -2.83 2.09 -0.69
N LYS A 193 -3.10 2.55 -1.92
CA LYS A 193 -4.39 3.06 -2.35
C LYS A 193 -4.86 2.37 -3.63
N PHE A 194 -6.13 2.01 -3.69
CA PHE A 194 -6.87 1.79 -4.94
C PHE A 194 -7.82 2.97 -5.15
N ASP A 195 -7.67 3.66 -6.28
CA ASP A 195 -8.55 4.78 -6.64
C ASP A 195 -9.84 4.30 -7.33
N LEU A 196 -10.75 5.25 -7.56
CA LEU A 196 -12.06 5.00 -8.17
C LEU A 196 -11.98 4.52 -9.63
N ASP A 197 -10.89 4.82 -10.33
CA ASP A 197 -10.62 4.36 -11.69
C ASP A 197 -9.94 2.97 -11.70
N GLY A 198 -9.73 2.39 -10.51
CA GLY A 198 -9.10 1.10 -10.30
C GLY A 198 -7.58 1.13 -10.47
N GLY A 199 -6.98 2.32 -10.53
CA GLY A 199 -5.55 2.52 -10.39
C GLY A 199 -5.06 2.12 -9.00
N TRP A 200 -3.75 1.93 -8.88
CA TRP A 200 -3.13 1.42 -7.67
C TRP A 200 -1.85 2.20 -7.36
N THR A 201 -1.69 2.61 -6.11
CA THR A 201 -0.53 3.38 -5.66
C THR A 201 0.00 2.79 -4.37
N VAL A 202 1.32 2.65 -4.27
CA VAL A 202 2.03 2.50 -2.99
C VAL A 202 3.03 3.63 -2.88
N SER A 203 3.04 4.33 -1.74
CA SER A 203 3.91 5.50 -1.54
C SER A 203 4.28 5.71 -0.08
N ASP A 204 5.47 6.27 0.14
CA ASP A 204 5.95 6.80 1.42
C ASP A 204 5.26 8.11 1.87
N ASN A 205 4.21 8.54 1.16
CA ASN A 205 3.43 9.74 1.46
C ASN A 205 4.26 11.04 1.57
N ALA A 206 5.50 11.05 1.10
CA ALA A 206 6.36 12.22 1.18
C ALA A 206 5.97 13.24 0.10
N THR A 207 5.87 14.51 0.48
CA THR A 207 5.58 15.59 -0.48
C THR A 207 6.84 16.03 -1.24
N GLU A 208 8.02 15.82 -0.64
CA GLU A 208 9.32 16.13 -1.23
C GLU A 208 10.14 14.85 -1.43
N ASN A 209 10.71 14.69 -2.62
CA ASN A 209 11.47 13.49 -3.02
C ASN A 209 10.74 12.15 -2.78
N PRO A 210 9.50 11.99 -3.30
CA PRO A 210 8.65 10.85 -2.99
C PRO A 210 9.25 9.53 -3.47
N GLN A 211 8.93 8.46 -2.74
CA GLN A 211 9.11 7.09 -3.20
C GLN A 211 7.73 6.49 -3.46
N SER A 212 7.48 6.07 -4.69
CA SER A 212 6.18 5.50 -5.06
C SER A 212 6.23 4.54 -6.23
N ILE A 213 5.23 3.68 -6.28
CA ILE A 213 4.84 2.92 -7.46
C ILE A 213 3.38 3.25 -7.73
N HIS A 214 3.07 3.65 -8.96
CA HIS A 214 1.73 4.00 -9.39
C HIS A 214 1.38 3.26 -10.68
N VAL A 215 0.21 2.65 -10.72
CA VAL A 215 -0.40 2.04 -11.90
C VAL A 215 -1.66 2.82 -12.21
N ASP A 216 -1.64 3.57 -13.31
CA ASP A 216 -2.77 4.32 -13.82
C ASP A 216 -3.47 3.49 -14.90
N LYS A 217 -4.71 3.06 -14.62
CA LYS A 217 -5.51 2.30 -15.58
C LYS A 217 -6.10 3.14 -16.69
N VAL A 218 -6.34 4.44 -16.45
CA VAL A 218 -6.98 5.35 -17.41
C VAL A 218 -5.96 5.72 -18.49
N SER A 219 -4.77 6.15 -18.08
CA SER A 219 -3.69 6.44 -19.04
C SER A 219 -2.95 5.19 -19.51
N GLY A 220 -3.11 4.06 -18.82
CA GLY A 220 -2.40 2.82 -19.12
C GLY A 220 -0.90 2.91 -18.85
N THR A 221 -0.50 3.63 -17.79
CA THR A 221 0.90 3.85 -17.44
C THR A 221 1.26 3.22 -16.09
N ILE A 222 2.49 2.76 -15.98
CA ILE A 222 3.11 2.36 -14.71
C ILE A 222 4.27 3.30 -14.45
N THR A 223 4.28 3.96 -13.30
CA THR A 223 5.34 4.89 -12.90
C THR A 223 5.97 4.43 -11.59
N ILE A 224 7.30 4.35 -11.58
CA ILE A 224 8.10 4.11 -10.38
C ILE A 224 8.94 5.35 -10.13
N THR A 225 8.77 5.96 -8.95
CA THR A 225 9.44 7.20 -8.55
C THR A 225 10.28 6.95 -7.32
N SER A 226 11.50 7.48 -7.32
CA SER A 226 12.36 7.58 -6.14
C SER A 226 13.10 8.91 -6.18
N GLY A 227 12.51 9.93 -5.56
CA GLY A 227 12.98 11.30 -5.68
C GLY A 227 12.92 11.79 -7.13
N ALA A 228 14.07 12.17 -7.68
CA ALA A 228 14.18 12.61 -9.08
C ALA A 228 14.34 11.46 -10.10
N VAL A 229 14.47 10.21 -9.64
CA VAL A 229 14.54 9.04 -10.53
C VAL A 229 13.11 8.61 -10.87
N VAL A 230 12.81 8.54 -12.16
CA VAL A 230 11.47 8.16 -12.65
C VAL A 230 11.62 7.12 -13.76
N LEU A 231 11.00 5.97 -13.58
CA LEU A 231 10.77 4.96 -14.62
C LEU A 231 9.29 5.00 -14.99
N SER A 232 8.98 5.23 -16.26
CA SER A 232 7.61 5.20 -16.77
C SER A 232 7.49 4.17 -17.89
N ILE A 233 6.44 3.34 -17.81
CA ILE A 233 6.10 2.31 -18.78
C ILE A 233 4.70 2.61 -19.27
N ALA A 234 4.57 2.96 -20.55
CA ALA A 234 3.30 3.27 -21.18
C ALA A 234 2.84 2.10 -22.04
N LYS A 235 1.60 1.63 -21.79
CA LYS A 235 0.96 0.61 -22.61
C LYS A 235 0.67 1.13 -24.01
N GLU A 236 0.17 2.36 -24.11
CA GLU A 236 0.00 3.03 -25.39
C GLU A 236 1.37 3.42 -25.96
N GLY A 237 1.61 3.05 -27.22
CA GLY A 237 2.91 3.26 -27.87
C GLY A 237 4.02 2.31 -27.42
N GLU A 238 3.75 1.42 -26.46
CA GLU A 238 4.69 0.39 -25.96
C GLU A 238 6.04 0.98 -25.53
N ALA A 239 5.99 2.12 -24.83
CA ALA A 239 7.17 2.93 -24.53
C ALA A 239 7.66 2.72 -23.09
N VAL A 240 8.98 2.74 -22.93
CA VAL A 240 9.65 2.79 -21.62
C VAL A 240 10.56 4.01 -21.58
N SER A 241 10.43 4.84 -20.55
CA SER A 241 11.29 6.00 -20.33
C SER A 241 11.91 5.94 -18.93
N LEU A 242 13.20 6.26 -18.86
CA LEU A 242 13.96 6.31 -17.61
C LEU A 242 14.67 7.66 -17.51
N THR A 243 14.34 8.42 -16.48
CA THR A 243 14.99 9.68 -16.15
C THR A 243 15.78 9.51 -14.86
N SER A 244 17.07 9.86 -14.88
CA SER A 244 17.94 9.79 -13.72
C SER A 244 19.13 10.74 -13.84
N LYS A 245 19.76 11.07 -12.70
CA LYS A 245 21.02 11.82 -12.67
C LYS A 245 22.23 10.96 -13.05
N THR A 246 22.21 9.71 -12.61
CA THR A 246 23.28 8.74 -12.87
C THR A 246 22.65 7.41 -13.26
N LEU A 247 23.02 6.90 -14.44
CA LEU A 247 22.59 5.59 -14.93
C LEU A 247 23.83 4.68 -15.08
N ASN A 248 23.86 3.58 -14.32
CA ASN A 248 24.89 2.55 -14.44
C ASN A 248 24.25 1.24 -14.94
N ILE A 249 24.69 0.76 -16.10
CA ILE A 249 24.28 -0.54 -16.66
C ILE A 249 25.50 -1.46 -16.60
N ASN A 250 25.48 -2.43 -15.69
CA ASN A 250 26.57 -3.38 -15.51
C ASN A 250 26.09 -4.78 -15.91
N ALA A 251 26.72 -5.36 -16.92
CA ALA A 251 26.53 -6.76 -17.30
C ALA A 251 27.89 -7.47 -17.32
N THR A 252 27.93 -8.71 -16.86
CA THR A 252 29.17 -9.51 -16.80
C THR A 252 29.50 -10.17 -18.14
N ASP A 253 28.47 -10.56 -18.90
CA ASP A 253 28.64 -11.34 -20.12
C ASP A 253 28.33 -10.51 -21.37
N SER A 254 27.13 -9.94 -21.48
CA SER A 254 26.70 -9.18 -22.67
C SER A 254 25.55 -8.21 -22.38
N VAL A 255 25.44 -7.18 -23.22
CA VAL A 255 24.28 -6.29 -23.36
C VAL A 255 23.91 -6.25 -24.84
N ASP A 256 22.75 -6.81 -25.19
CA ASP A 256 22.25 -6.83 -26.57
C ASP A 256 21.15 -5.79 -26.77
N ILE A 257 21.33 -4.91 -27.76
CA ILE A 257 20.34 -3.88 -28.10
C ILE A 257 19.98 -4.02 -29.57
N LYS A 258 18.70 -4.29 -29.84
CA LYS A 258 18.15 -4.43 -31.19
C LYS A 258 17.13 -3.34 -31.44
N THR A 259 17.46 -2.39 -32.30
CA THR A 259 16.60 -1.28 -32.69
C THR A 259 16.86 -0.90 -34.15
N LYS A 260 15.87 -0.26 -34.78
CA LYS A 260 16.06 0.36 -36.11
C LYS A 260 16.89 1.63 -36.03
N GLU A 261 16.73 2.40 -34.95
CA GLU A 261 17.40 3.67 -34.73
C GLU A 261 17.98 3.70 -33.31
N TRP A 262 19.24 4.10 -33.20
CA TRP A 262 19.94 4.29 -31.93
C TRP A 262 20.65 5.64 -31.95
N SER A 263 20.41 6.45 -30.91
CA SER A 263 21.05 7.76 -30.75
C SER A 263 21.52 7.92 -29.31
N VAL A 264 22.73 8.47 -29.15
CA VAL A 264 23.30 8.84 -27.86
C VAL A 264 23.91 10.21 -28.01
N GLU A 265 23.44 11.15 -27.20
CA GLU A 265 23.97 12.51 -27.13
C GLU A 265 24.73 12.68 -25.81
N ALA A 266 25.98 13.16 -25.90
CA ALA A 266 26.79 13.51 -24.75
C ALA A 266 27.32 14.93 -24.94
N SER A 267 26.99 15.84 -24.01
CA SER A 267 27.40 17.24 -24.08
C SER A 267 28.88 17.46 -23.77
N GLU A 268 29.51 16.57 -23.01
CA GLU A 268 30.91 16.69 -22.59
C GLU A 268 31.79 15.60 -23.22
N THR A 269 31.60 14.33 -22.84
CA THR A 269 32.43 13.22 -23.35
C THR A 269 31.63 11.93 -23.49
N ALA A 270 31.92 11.17 -24.56
CA ALA A 270 31.55 9.78 -24.71
C ALA A 270 32.83 8.95 -24.87
N LYS A 271 32.99 7.89 -24.07
CA LYS A 271 34.17 7.02 -24.10
C LYS A 271 33.73 5.58 -24.29
N MET A 272 34.23 4.94 -25.34
CA MET A 272 34.06 3.51 -25.58
C MET A 272 35.43 2.84 -25.52
N LYS A 273 35.60 1.86 -24.63
CA LYS A 273 36.83 1.07 -24.51
C LYS A 273 36.55 -0.33 -25.02
N SER A 274 36.92 -0.59 -26.26
CA SER A 274 36.84 -1.92 -26.87
C SER A 274 38.12 -2.21 -27.64
N PRO A 275 38.63 -3.45 -27.65
CA PRO A 275 39.72 -3.84 -28.53
C PRO A 275 39.34 -3.74 -30.02
N LYS A 276 38.05 -3.79 -30.36
CA LYS A 276 37.50 -3.68 -31.73
C LYS A 276 36.17 -2.93 -31.71
N ILE A 277 36.01 -1.91 -32.53
CA ILE A 277 34.72 -1.23 -32.73
C ILE A 277 34.38 -1.37 -34.21
N ALA A 278 33.30 -2.09 -34.53
CA ALA A 278 32.76 -2.13 -35.89
C ALA A 278 31.81 -0.94 -36.06
N ILE A 279 32.02 -0.10 -37.07
CA ILE A 279 31.16 1.06 -37.36
C ILE A 279 30.77 1.00 -38.85
N GLY A 280 29.59 0.47 -39.13
CA GLY A 280 29.05 0.35 -40.49
C GLY A 280 28.16 -0.87 -40.69
N GLY A 281 27.57 -0.98 -41.87
CA GLY A 281 26.97 -2.21 -42.42
C GLY A 281 27.65 -2.61 -43.73
N ASP A 282 27.27 -3.75 -44.32
CA ASP A 282 27.87 -4.51 -45.44
C ASP A 282 28.18 -3.76 -46.78
N GLY A 283 28.30 -2.42 -46.82
CA GLY A 283 28.43 -1.64 -48.06
C GLY A 283 29.73 -0.87 -48.24
N THR A 284 30.22 -0.16 -47.22
CA THR A 284 31.55 0.52 -47.19
C THR A 284 31.66 1.31 -45.88
N GLU A 285 32.63 0.99 -45.03
CA GLU A 285 32.90 1.77 -43.82
C GLU A 285 33.54 3.12 -44.21
N LEU A 286 33.28 4.19 -43.45
CA LEU A 286 34.00 5.47 -43.62
C LEU A 286 35.52 5.26 -43.56
N LEU A 287 35.96 4.37 -42.68
CA LEU A 287 37.37 3.99 -42.57
C LEU A 287 37.84 3.21 -43.82
N ASP A 288 36.97 2.41 -44.45
CA ASP A 288 37.25 1.79 -45.76
C ASP A 288 37.36 2.82 -46.86
N GLN A 289 36.46 3.79 -46.92
CA GLN A 289 36.51 4.88 -47.88
C GLN A 289 37.76 5.73 -47.70
N ILE A 290 38.20 5.99 -46.45
CA ILE A 290 39.46 6.69 -46.18
C ILE A 290 40.66 5.86 -46.65
N VAL A 291 40.66 4.54 -46.41
CA VAL A 291 41.73 3.65 -46.89
C VAL A 291 41.76 3.59 -48.42
N GLN A 292 40.61 3.45 -49.07
CA GLN A 292 40.48 3.47 -50.53
C GLN A 292 40.88 4.83 -51.13
N LEU A 293 40.56 5.93 -50.44
CA LEU A 293 41.00 7.27 -50.85
C LEU A 293 42.52 7.42 -50.73
N ILE A 294 43.14 6.92 -49.65
CA ILE A 294 44.59 6.91 -49.51
C ILE A 294 45.24 6.15 -50.68
N ASP A 295 44.68 5.00 -51.05
CA ASP A 295 45.17 4.20 -52.17
C ASP A 295 44.99 4.90 -53.52
N ALA A 296 43.83 5.50 -53.76
CA ALA A 296 43.56 6.27 -54.97
C ALA A 296 44.50 7.48 -55.11
N LEU A 297 44.76 8.21 -54.02
CA LEU A 297 45.72 9.32 -53.99
C LEU A 297 47.15 8.85 -54.24
N GLY A 298 47.54 7.70 -53.69
CA GLY A 298 48.87 7.12 -53.91
C GLY A 298 49.15 6.78 -55.37
N SER A 299 48.12 6.39 -56.11
CA SER A 299 48.20 6.02 -57.54
C SER A 299 48.34 7.21 -58.50
N GLN A 300 48.06 8.45 -58.05
CA GLN A 300 48.09 9.62 -58.93
C GLN A 300 49.51 9.94 -59.38
N THR A 301 49.67 10.33 -60.65
CA THR A 301 50.93 10.84 -61.21
C THR A 301 50.84 12.35 -61.36
N ILE A 302 51.69 13.07 -60.64
CA ILE A 302 51.69 14.54 -60.68
C ILE A 302 52.41 15.00 -61.95
N ILE A 303 51.80 15.94 -62.69
CA ILE A 303 52.44 16.57 -63.84
C ILE A 303 53.50 17.55 -63.33
N THR A 304 54.73 17.38 -63.77
CA THR A 304 55.84 18.28 -63.47
C THR A 304 56.27 19.04 -64.73
N PRO A 305 57.07 20.11 -64.61
CA PRO A 305 57.58 20.85 -65.77
C PRO A 305 58.39 20.02 -66.78
N VAL A 306 58.82 18.81 -66.40
CA VAL A 306 59.61 17.88 -67.22
C VAL A 306 58.83 16.62 -67.64
N GLY A 307 57.52 16.58 -67.40
CA GLY A 307 56.64 15.45 -67.73
C GLY A 307 55.98 14.81 -66.50
N PRO A 308 55.23 13.70 -66.69
CA PRO A 308 54.59 12.99 -65.60
C PRO A 308 55.66 12.42 -64.63
N ALA A 309 55.50 12.70 -63.34
CA ALA A 309 56.31 12.06 -62.31
C ALA A 309 55.81 10.63 -62.03
N SER A 310 56.64 9.86 -61.32
CA SER A 310 56.23 8.60 -60.69
C SER A 310 55.02 8.81 -59.76
N PRO A 311 54.22 7.75 -59.51
CA PRO A 311 53.09 7.82 -58.59
C PRO A 311 53.46 8.41 -57.23
N VAL A 312 52.53 9.14 -56.58
CA VAL A 312 52.78 9.77 -55.27
C VAL A 312 53.27 8.76 -54.22
N MET A 313 52.79 7.51 -54.30
CA MET A 313 53.23 6.44 -53.40
C MET A 313 54.71 6.07 -53.50
N ALA A 314 55.39 6.41 -54.60
CA ALA A 314 56.83 6.23 -54.76
C ALA A 314 57.66 7.31 -54.06
N SER A 315 57.02 8.34 -53.49
CA SER A 315 57.70 9.39 -52.75
C SER A 315 58.31 8.84 -51.45
N PRO A 316 59.53 9.27 -51.06
CA PRO A 316 60.13 8.91 -49.77
C PRO A 316 59.27 9.27 -48.55
N GLN A 317 58.36 10.24 -48.68
CA GLN A 317 57.46 10.65 -47.59
C GLN A 317 56.22 9.74 -47.44
N TRP A 318 55.93 8.87 -48.41
CA TRP A 318 54.73 8.01 -48.39
C TRP A 318 54.75 7.00 -47.23
N ALA A 319 55.93 6.63 -46.73
CA ALA A 319 56.07 5.78 -45.55
C ALA A 319 55.34 6.33 -44.30
N LYS A 320 55.13 7.65 -44.21
CA LYS A 320 54.33 8.27 -43.13
C LYS A 320 52.82 8.05 -43.35
N VAL A 321 52.37 8.10 -44.60
CA VAL A 321 50.97 7.85 -44.99
C VAL A 321 50.60 6.40 -44.73
N GLU A 322 51.48 5.44 -45.04
CA GLU A 322 51.28 4.02 -44.73
C GLU A 322 51.11 3.73 -43.23
N LYS A 323 51.83 4.45 -42.36
CA LYS A 323 51.64 4.33 -40.91
C LYS A 323 50.24 4.81 -40.47
N ILE A 324 49.76 5.90 -41.06
CA ILE A 324 48.40 6.42 -40.80
C ILE A 324 47.34 5.44 -41.33
N LYS A 325 47.50 4.96 -42.56
CA LYS A 325 46.65 3.93 -43.17
C LYS A 325 46.56 2.67 -42.31
N SER A 326 47.71 2.22 -41.78
CA SER A 326 47.78 1.06 -40.88
C SER A 326 47.07 1.31 -39.55
N ALA A 327 47.24 2.50 -38.96
CA ALA A 327 46.53 2.88 -37.74
C ALA A 327 45.00 2.94 -37.95
N ILE A 328 44.54 3.51 -39.07
CA ILE A 328 43.12 3.55 -39.46
C ILE A 328 42.57 2.13 -39.67
N THR A 329 43.33 1.27 -40.34
CA THR A 329 42.95 -0.13 -40.56
C THR A 329 42.88 -0.91 -39.25
N GLY A 330 43.73 -0.60 -38.27
CA GLY A 330 43.67 -1.20 -36.93
C GLY A 330 42.46 -0.79 -36.09
N ILE A 331 41.77 0.31 -36.45
CA ILE A 331 40.51 0.74 -35.81
C ILE A 331 39.34 -0.12 -36.32
N LYS A 332 39.40 -0.60 -37.56
CA LYS A 332 38.41 -1.50 -38.15
C LYS A 332 38.44 -2.82 -37.39
N GLY A 333 37.37 -3.12 -36.66
CA GLY A 333 37.16 -4.47 -36.15
C GLY A 333 37.09 -5.49 -37.29
N SER A 334 37.30 -6.77 -37.01
CA SER A 334 36.84 -7.84 -37.90
C SER A 334 35.35 -8.06 -37.61
N LEU A 335 34.50 -8.00 -38.64
CA LEU A 335 33.11 -8.45 -38.58
C LEU A 335 33.02 -9.90 -38.10
#